data_AF-A0A5C7S1E3-F1
#
_entry.id   AF-A0A5C7S1E3-F1
#
_cell.length_a   1.000
_cell.length_b   1.000
_cell.length_c   1.000
_cell.angle_alpha   90.00
_cell.angle_beta   90.00
_cell.angle_gamma   90.00
#
_symmetry.space_group_name_H-M   'P 1'
#
loop_
_entity.id
_entity.type
_entity.pdbx_description
1 polymer ?
#
loop_
_entity_poly.entity_id
_entity_poly.type
_entity_poly.pdbx_seq_one_letter_code
_entity_poly.pdbx_strand_id
1 'polypeptide(L)'
;MQQAVNPMCVMERQWGKSPMVMFTDSAECIGVLARDSGKDQIIGILLSMYDDDGEELFSSDDVGTVVDILAANGYDASSVILVGAISSWTKMLEPALYALMSALKPVDTQELPDGTYGAKIDSNGNIQVLR
;
A
#
# COMPACT_ATOMS: atom_id res chain seq x y z
N MET A 1 -12.05 3.82 0.14
CA MET A 1 -10.87 4.48 -0.46
C MET A 1 -11.23 5.10 -1.80
N GLN A 2 -10.50 6.13 -2.23
CA GLN A 2 -10.74 6.81 -3.51
C GLN A 2 -9.47 6.85 -4.37
N GLN A 3 -9.62 7.04 -5.68
CA GLN A 3 -8.44 7.23 -6.54
C GLN A 3 -7.84 8.63 -6.28
N ALA A 4 -6.51 8.71 -6.23
CA ALA A 4 -5.77 9.96 -6.13
C ALA A 4 -5.96 10.80 -7.41
N VAL A 5 -6.11 12.12 -7.24
CA VAL A 5 -6.19 13.06 -8.37
C VAL A 5 -4.90 13.05 -9.19
N ASN A 6 -3.75 12.98 -8.50
CA ASN A 6 -2.47 12.70 -9.12
C ASN A 6 -2.05 11.27 -8.76
N PRO A 7 -2.08 10.31 -9.69
CA PRO A 7 -1.77 8.91 -9.38
C PRO A 7 -0.31 8.66 -8.99
N MET A 8 0.59 9.63 -9.18
CA MET A 8 1.97 9.59 -8.68
C MET A 8 2.09 10.04 -7.21
N CYS A 9 1.08 10.70 -6.64
CA CYS A 9 1.08 11.22 -5.28
C CYS A 9 -0.16 10.70 -4.56
N VAL A 10 0.02 9.63 -3.80
CA VAL A 10 -1.07 8.91 -3.13
C VAL A 10 -1.08 9.31 -1.67
N MET A 11 -2.16 9.97 -1.25
CA MET A 11 -2.37 10.36 0.15
C MET A 11 -3.10 9.26 0.92
N GLU A 12 -3.27 9.46 2.23
CA GLU A 12 -3.97 8.53 3.08
C GLU A 12 -5.37 8.20 2.55
N ARG A 13 -5.74 6.91 2.62
CA ARG A 13 -7.00 6.36 2.10
C ARG A 13 -7.21 6.55 0.60
N GLN A 14 -6.14 6.84 -0.14
CA GLN A 14 -6.15 6.92 -1.59
C GLN A 14 -5.42 5.75 -2.23
N TRP A 15 -5.67 5.57 -3.53
CA TRP A 15 -4.89 4.69 -4.38
C TRP A 15 -4.51 5.37 -5.68
N GLY A 16 -3.40 4.96 -6.27
CA GLY A 16 -2.90 5.46 -7.54
C GLY A 16 -2.33 4.35 -8.41
N LYS A 17 -2.36 4.54 -9.72
CA LYS A 17 -1.76 3.63 -10.69
C LYS A 17 -0.93 4.40 -11.70
N SER A 18 0.38 4.18 -11.69
CA SER A 18 1.36 4.99 -12.43
C SER A 18 2.70 4.25 -12.53
N PRO A 19 3.57 4.55 -13.52
CA PRO A 19 4.95 4.00 -13.56
C PRO A 19 5.76 4.23 -12.28
N MET A 20 5.40 5.27 -11.53
CA MET A 20 5.94 5.60 -10.21
C MET A 20 4.81 6.10 -9.31
N VAL A 21 4.83 5.67 -8.05
CA VAL A 21 3.94 6.14 -7.00
C VAL A 21 4.79 6.58 -5.81
N MET A 22 4.48 7.74 -5.24
CA MET A 22 4.98 8.20 -3.96
C MET A 22 3.80 8.39 -3.01
N PHE A 23 4.01 7.99 -1.76
CA PHE A 23 3.09 8.21 -0.66
C PHE A 23 3.46 9.49 0.09
N THR A 24 2.47 10.22 0.57
CA THR A 24 2.72 11.38 1.44
C THR A 24 3.26 10.94 2.80
N ASP A 25 4.05 11.81 3.43
CA ASP A 25 4.64 11.56 4.75
C ASP A 25 3.57 11.26 5.80
N SER A 26 3.72 10.13 6.50
CA SER A 26 2.86 9.73 7.61
C SER A 26 3.54 8.62 8.40
N ALA A 27 3.80 8.89 9.68
CA ALA A 27 4.51 7.97 10.60
C ALA A 27 3.68 6.73 10.97
N GLU A 28 2.40 6.70 10.63
CA GLU A 28 1.43 5.67 11.04
C GLU A 28 0.80 4.94 9.86
N CYS A 29 1.28 5.18 8.64
CA CYS A 29 0.77 4.54 7.44
C CYS A 29 1.51 3.27 7.04
N ILE A 30 0.80 2.41 6.30
CA ILE A 30 1.40 1.41 5.43
C ILE A 30 0.97 1.63 3.99
N GLY A 31 1.93 1.54 3.08
CA GLY A 31 1.70 1.46 1.65
C GLY A 31 1.55 0.00 1.22
N VAL A 32 0.51 -0.29 0.44
CA VAL A 32 0.40 -1.51 -0.36
C VAL A 32 0.89 -1.20 -1.76
N LEU A 33 1.92 -1.92 -2.20
CA LEU A 33 2.51 -1.78 -3.53
C LEU A 33 2.32 -3.08 -4.30
N ALA A 34 1.87 -2.99 -5.55
CA ALA A 34 1.82 -4.12 -6.46
C ALA A 34 2.10 -3.68 -7.90
N ARG A 35 2.66 -4.57 -8.71
CA ARG A 35 2.86 -4.34 -10.14
C ARG A 35 1.58 -4.64 -10.90
N ASP A 36 1.27 -3.86 -11.94
CA ASP A 36 0.26 -4.22 -12.94
C ASP A 36 0.78 -5.38 -13.80
N SER A 37 0.05 -6.49 -13.87
CA SER A 37 0.43 -7.68 -14.65
C SER A 37 0.57 -7.42 -16.16
N GLY A 38 -0.06 -6.37 -16.69
CA GLY A 38 -0.06 -6.05 -18.12
C GLY A 38 0.73 -4.83 -18.54
N LYS A 39 1.32 -4.07 -17.60
CA LYS A 39 1.99 -2.78 -17.87
C LYS A 39 3.12 -2.51 -16.89
N ASP A 40 4.08 -1.68 -17.28
CA ASP A 40 5.13 -1.16 -16.40
C ASP A 40 4.59 -0.08 -15.45
N GLN A 41 3.62 -0.46 -14.61
CA GLN A 41 2.97 0.43 -13.66
C GLN A 41 2.94 -0.20 -12.27
N ILE A 42 3.02 0.66 -11.27
CA ILE A 42 2.77 0.37 -9.86
C ILE A 42 1.34 0.77 -9.54
N ILE A 43 0.66 -0.08 -8.79
CA ILE A 43 -0.56 0.23 -8.06
C ILE A 43 -0.12 0.45 -6.61
N GLY A 44 -0.35 1.67 -6.11
CA GLY A 44 -0.04 2.03 -4.72
C GLY A 44 -1.32 2.39 -3.97
N ILE A 45 -1.48 1.90 -2.77
CA ILE A 45 -2.60 2.20 -1.85
C ILE A 45 -2.00 2.63 -0.53
N LEU A 46 -2.38 3.79 0.01
CA LEU A 46 -1.92 4.23 1.33
C LEU A 46 -3.01 4.01 2.37
N LEU A 47 -2.70 3.22 3.38
CA LEU A 47 -3.59 2.90 4.50
C LEU A 47 -3.07 3.60 5.75
N SER A 48 -3.97 4.20 6.53
CA SER A 48 -3.66 4.82 7.82
C SER A 48 -4.33 4.04 8.95
N MET A 49 -3.67 3.96 10.11
CA MET A 49 -4.25 3.34 11.31
C MET A 49 -5.38 4.20 11.88
N TYR A 50 -5.12 5.51 11.99
CA TYR A 50 -5.99 6.45 12.70
C TYR A 50 -6.20 7.72 11.88
N ASP A 51 -7.30 8.42 12.13
CA ASP A 51 -7.48 9.79 11.63
C ASP A 51 -6.78 10.80 12.56
N ASP A 52 -6.89 12.07 12.19
CA ASP A 52 -6.33 13.20 12.97
C ASP A 52 -6.91 13.27 14.40
N ASP A 53 -8.08 12.66 14.65
CA ASP A 53 -8.75 12.62 15.96
C ASP A 53 -8.39 11.34 16.77
N GLY A 54 -7.64 10.40 16.18
CA GLY A 54 -7.21 9.15 16.81
C GLY A 54 -8.19 8.00 16.69
N GLU A 55 -9.24 8.13 15.86
CA GLU A 55 -10.21 7.07 15.59
C GLU A 55 -9.66 6.07 14.56
N GLU A 56 -9.87 4.77 14.78
CA GLU A 56 -9.38 3.71 13.88
C GLU A 56 -10.00 3.86 12.48
N LEU A 57 -9.16 4.01 11.46
CA LEU A 57 -9.60 4.18 10.07
C LEU A 57 -9.52 2.92 9.23
N PHE A 58 -8.75 1.93 9.66
CA PHE A 58 -8.56 0.70 8.92
C PHE A 58 -8.75 -0.51 9.84
N SER A 59 -9.69 -1.37 9.45
CA SER A 59 -10.05 -2.58 10.17
C SER A 59 -9.95 -3.82 9.25
N SER A 60 -10.19 -5.01 9.81
CA SER A 60 -10.28 -6.23 9.00
C SER A 60 -11.40 -6.18 7.94
N ASP A 61 -12.45 -5.38 8.15
CA ASP A 61 -13.56 -5.25 7.20
C ASP A 61 -13.15 -4.47 5.93
N ASP A 62 -12.11 -3.64 6.03
CA ASP A 62 -11.60 -2.84 4.92
C ASP A 62 -10.69 -3.62 3.96
N VAL A 63 -10.23 -4.81 4.37
CA VAL A 63 -9.32 -5.67 3.58
C VAL A 63 -9.92 -6.03 2.23
N GLY A 64 -11.23 -6.30 2.17
CA GLY A 64 -11.93 -6.58 0.91
C GLY A 64 -11.80 -5.44 -0.09
N THR A 65 -11.88 -4.20 0.38
CA THR A 65 -11.73 -3.01 -0.48
C THR A 65 -10.31 -2.92 -1.07
N VAL A 66 -9.27 -3.25 -0.30
CA VAL A 66 -7.88 -3.27 -0.81
C VAL A 66 -7.74 -4.31 -1.93
N VAL A 67 -8.23 -5.53 -1.68
CA VAL A 67 -8.18 -6.63 -2.65
C VAL A 67 -8.94 -6.28 -3.92
N ASP A 68 -10.15 -5.71 -3.78
CA ASP A 68 -10.98 -5.31 -4.92
C ASP A 68 -10.32 -4.23 -5.78
N ILE A 69 -9.67 -3.24 -5.16
CA ILE A 69 -8.91 -2.20 -5.88
C ILE A 69 -7.76 -2.82 -6.67
N LEU A 70 -6.98 -3.71 -6.05
CA LEU A 70 -5.86 -4.38 -6.71
C LEU A 70 -6.35 -5.27 -7.86
N ALA A 71 -7.37 -6.08 -7.63
CA ALA A 71 -7.95 -6.99 -8.61
C ALA A 71 -8.56 -6.23 -9.81
N ALA A 72 -9.32 -5.16 -9.55
CA ALA A 72 -9.89 -4.31 -10.60
C ALA A 72 -8.81 -3.63 -11.47
N ASN A 73 -7.60 -3.47 -10.94
CA ASN A 73 -6.47 -2.87 -11.64
C ASN A 73 -5.47 -3.88 -12.21
N GLY A 74 -5.77 -5.18 -12.15
CA GLY A 74 -4.99 -6.23 -12.79
C GLY A 74 -3.62 -6.46 -12.17
N TYR A 75 -3.48 -6.31 -10.85
CA TYR A 75 -2.21 -6.52 -10.17
C TYR A 75 -1.66 -7.95 -10.34
N ASP A 76 -0.34 -8.07 -10.29
CA ASP A 76 0.36 -9.35 -10.15
C ASP A 76 0.43 -9.74 -8.67
N ALA A 77 -0.30 -10.80 -8.30
CA ALA A 77 -0.37 -11.29 -6.93
C ALA A 77 0.99 -11.73 -6.35
N SER A 78 1.98 -12.04 -7.20
CA SER A 78 3.32 -12.40 -6.74
C SER A 78 4.22 -11.20 -6.43
N SER A 79 3.74 -9.98 -6.71
CA SER A 79 4.53 -8.74 -6.63
C SER A 79 4.18 -7.87 -5.43
N VAL A 80 3.32 -8.33 -4.51
CA VAL A 80 2.80 -7.47 -3.44
C VAL A 80 3.87 -7.21 -2.39
N ILE A 81 4.09 -5.94 -2.09
CA ILE A 81 4.97 -5.48 -1.00
C ILE A 81 4.17 -4.54 -0.09
N LEU A 82 4.19 -4.81 1.21
CA LEU A 82 3.78 -3.87 2.24
C LEU A 82 4.99 -3.08 2.72
N VAL A 83 4.87 -1.75 2.71
CA VAL A 83 5.91 -0.82 3.15
C VAL A 83 5.34 0.12 4.20
N GLY A 84 6.16 0.65 5.12
CA GLY A 84 5.71 1.63 6.11
C GLY A 84 5.93 1.18 7.54
N ALA A 85 5.06 1.65 8.45
CA ALA A 85 5.13 1.40 9.89
C ALA A 85 4.62 0.00 10.30
N ILE A 86 5.09 -1.06 9.63
CA ILE A 86 4.63 -2.46 9.80
C ILE A 86 4.70 -2.91 11.26
N SER A 87 5.77 -2.54 11.97
CA SER A 87 5.96 -2.87 13.38
C SER A 87 4.95 -2.18 14.30
N SER A 88 4.52 -0.96 13.97
CA SER A 88 3.47 -0.24 14.69
C SER A 88 2.10 -0.88 14.42
N TRP A 89 1.82 -1.20 13.15
CA TRP A 89 0.61 -1.92 12.76
C TRP A 89 0.50 -3.29 13.43
N THR A 90 1.62 -4.01 13.55
CA THR A 90 1.67 -5.30 14.25
C THR A 90 1.30 -5.16 15.74
N LYS A 91 1.66 -4.05 16.38
CA LYS A 91 1.36 -3.83 17.81
C LYS A 91 -0.05 -3.31 18.04
N MET A 92 -0.53 -2.45 17.15
CA MET A 92 -1.76 -1.68 17.35
C MET A 92 -2.97 -2.27 16.63
N LEU A 93 -2.77 -2.86 15.45
CA LEU A 93 -3.81 -3.39 14.57
C LEU A 93 -3.47 -4.81 14.06
N GLU A 94 -2.94 -5.68 14.94
CA GLU A 94 -2.52 -7.04 14.58
C GLU A 94 -3.57 -7.82 13.78
N PRO A 95 -4.87 -7.83 14.16
CA PRO A 95 -5.89 -8.57 13.42
C PRO A 95 -6.10 -8.04 11.99
N ALA A 96 -6.08 -6.72 11.80
CA ALA A 96 -6.26 -6.09 10.50
C ALA A 96 -5.04 -6.32 9.60
N LEU A 97 -3.83 -6.15 10.13
CA LEU A 97 -2.59 -6.42 9.40
C LEU A 97 -2.50 -7.90 9.00
N TYR A 98 -2.83 -8.83 9.90
CA TYR A 98 -2.82 -10.25 9.59
C TYR A 98 -3.85 -10.61 8.52
N ALA A 99 -5.07 -10.09 8.61
CA ALA A 99 -6.11 -10.30 7.61
C ALA A 99 -5.67 -9.79 6.22
N LEU A 100 -5.09 -8.59 6.18
CA LEU A 100 -4.54 -8.00 4.96
C LEU A 100 -3.42 -8.87 4.35
N MET A 101 -2.42 -9.23 5.15
CA MET A 101 -1.31 -10.07 4.69
C MET A 101 -1.78 -11.45 4.23
N SER A 102 -2.80 -12.02 4.89
CA SER A 102 -3.38 -13.31 4.51
C SER A 102 -4.12 -13.25 3.17
N ALA A 103 -4.86 -12.16 2.93
CA ALA A 103 -5.60 -11.95 1.69
C ALA A 103 -4.69 -11.69 0.48
N LEU A 104 -3.50 -11.12 0.72
CA LEU A 104 -2.56 -10.70 -0.33
C LEU A 104 -1.42 -11.69 -0.61
N LYS A 105 -1.46 -12.92 -0.06
CA LYS A 105 -0.33 -13.88 -0.19
C LYS A 105 -0.02 -14.25 -1.66
N PRO A 106 1.27 -14.35 -2.04
CA PRO A 106 2.45 -14.03 -1.22
C PRO A 106 2.65 -12.52 -1.07
N VAL A 107 3.14 -12.09 0.10
CA VAL A 107 3.38 -10.68 0.41
C VAL A 107 4.74 -10.51 1.08
N ASP A 108 5.54 -9.59 0.54
CA ASP A 108 6.77 -9.14 1.18
C ASP A 108 6.48 -7.94 2.08
N THR A 109 7.31 -7.72 3.09
CA THR A 109 7.18 -6.59 4.02
C THR A 109 8.50 -5.86 4.16
N GLN A 110 8.46 -4.53 4.17
CA GLN A 110 9.64 -3.69 4.40
C GLN A 110 9.30 -2.54 5.36
N GLU A 111 9.97 -2.53 6.52
CA GLU A 111 9.79 -1.48 7.53
C GLU A 111 10.38 -0.14 7.05
N LEU A 112 9.50 0.85 6.89
CA LEU A 112 9.79 2.23 6.50
C LEU A 112 9.00 3.17 7.44
N PRO A 113 9.39 3.30 8.72
CA PRO A 113 8.54 3.93 9.73
C PRO A 113 8.53 5.46 9.63
N ASP A 114 9.39 6.05 8.80
CA ASP A 114 9.59 7.48 8.65
C ASP A 114 9.55 7.94 7.18
N GLY A 115 8.87 9.04 6.93
CA GLY A 115 9.03 9.85 5.73
C GLY A 115 8.12 9.51 4.55
N THR A 116 8.48 10.09 3.41
CA THR A 116 7.86 9.88 2.10
C THR A 116 8.52 8.67 1.44
N TYR A 117 7.76 7.62 1.18
CA TYR A 117 8.24 6.43 0.48
C TYR A 117 7.35 6.13 -0.72
N GLY A 118 7.81 5.25 -1.60
CA GLY A 118 7.07 4.93 -2.81
C GLY A 118 7.66 3.75 -3.55
N ALA A 119 7.30 3.60 -4.81
CA ALA A 119 7.93 2.65 -5.69
C ALA A 119 7.85 3.04 -7.15
N LYS A 120 8.71 2.42 -7.93
CA LYS A 120 8.66 2.39 -9.39
C LYS A 120 8.99 1.00 -9.90
N ILE A 121 8.78 0.78 -11.19
CA ILE A 121 9.31 -0.39 -11.89
C ILE A 121 10.78 -0.13 -12.29
N ASP A 122 11.67 -1.07 -11.97
CA ASP A 122 13.09 -1.03 -12.36
C ASP A 122 13.30 -1.50 -13.81
N SER A 123 14.54 -1.43 -14.29
CA SER A 123 14.88 -1.87 -15.66
C SER A 123 14.69 -3.37 -15.91
N ASN A 124 14.53 -4.17 -14.86
CA ASN A 124 14.30 -5.60 -14.92
C ASN A 124 12.81 -5.96 -14.77
N GLY A 125 11.92 -4.96 -14.67
CA GLY A 125 10.49 -5.16 -14.48
C GLY A 125 10.07 -5.44 -13.04
N ASN A 126 10.96 -5.29 -12.06
CA ASN A 126 10.66 -5.53 -10.64
C ASN A 126 10.24 -4.24 -9.94
N ILE A 127 9.51 -4.38 -8.83
CA ILE A 127 9.22 -3.24 -7.95
C ILE A 127 10.53 -2.82 -7.26
N GLN A 128 10.91 -1.57 -7.45
CA GLN A 128 11.94 -0.89 -6.66
C GLN A 128 11.27 0.08 -5.70
N VAL A 129 11.39 -0.23 -4.40
CA VAL A 129 10.94 0.68 -3.33
C VAL A 129 11.86 1.91 -3.28
N LEU A 130 11.24 3.08 -3.15
CA LEU A 130 11.88 4.39 -3.12
C LEU A 130 11.76 5.01 -1.72
N ARG A 131 12.78 5.76 -1.34
CA ARG A 131 12.85 6.64 -0.17
C ARG A 131 13.36 8.02 -0.61
#